data_AF-A0A1I8CAE6-F1
#
_entry.id   AF-A0A1I8CAE6-F1
#
_cell.length_a   1.000
_cell.length_b   1.000
_cell.length_c   1.000
_cell.angle_alpha   90.00
_cell.angle_beta   90.00
_cell.angle_gamma   90.00
#
_symmetry.space_group_name_H-M   'P 1'
#
loop_
_entity.id
_entity.type
_entity.pdbx_description
1 polymer ?
#
loop_
_entity_poly.entity_id
_entity_poly.type
_entity_poly.pdbx_seq_one_letter_code
_entity_poly.pdbx_strand_id
1 'polypeptide(L)'
;MQAYYRSNYYLSDVVKRRLPYMQYYEMSLEVLFSLYYSHYESDVKVEIAKELIRRGWMYLDQTKEWILVSKELKRMLTRTFIELGEFVYFDKMLFKILKKFGILTVYDVATVGELDFYDKHRWVEARINIAIADRIDRLLLLKKAKLFERKCS
;
A
#
# COMPACT_ATOMS: atom_id res chain seq x y z
N MET A 1 -19.78 -47.00 14.20
CA MET A 1 -20.09 -45.56 14.29
C MET A 1 -18.91 -44.87 14.95
N GLN A 2 -18.15 -44.05 14.23
CA GLN A 2 -17.09 -43.22 14.82
C GLN A 2 -17.71 -41.95 15.41
N ALA A 3 -17.53 -41.74 16.70
CA ALA A 3 -17.87 -40.49 17.36
C ALA A 3 -16.82 -39.43 17.00
N TYR A 4 -17.21 -38.47 16.15
CA TYR A 4 -16.42 -37.27 15.92
C TYR A 4 -16.50 -36.38 17.17
N TYR A 5 -15.43 -36.34 17.95
CA TYR A 5 -15.23 -35.32 18.98
C TYR A 5 -15.12 -33.95 18.30
N ARG A 6 -16.22 -33.18 18.30
CA ARG A 6 -16.17 -31.74 18.05
C ARG A 6 -15.62 -31.09 19.32
N SER A 7 -14.36 -30.67 19.27
CA SER A 7 -13.74 -29.85 20.31
C SER A 7 -14.41 -28.48 20.39
N ASN A 8 -15.53 -28.40 21.11
CA ASN A 8 -16.28 -27.18 21.37
C ASN A 8 -15.58 -26.36 22.47
N TYR A 9 -14.42 -25.77 22.16
CA TYR A 9 -13.78 -24.79 23.03
C TYR A 9 -14.54 -23.45 22.92
N TYR A 10 -15.56 -23.26 23.75
CA TYR A 10 -16.19 -21.95 23.93
C TYR A 10 -15.49 -21.22 25.06
N LEU A 11 -14.88 -20.07 24.75
CA LEU A 11 -14.40 -19.13 25.77
C LEU A 11 -15.57 -18.68 26.64
N SER A 12 -15.48 -18.88 27.95
CA SER A 12 -16.53 -18.44 28.88
C SER A 12 -16.70 -16.92 28.83
N ASP A 13 -17.92 -16.44 29.03
CA ASP A 13 -18.21 -15.00 28.92
C ASP A 13 -17.45 -14.15 29.95
N VAL A 14 -17.04 -14.75 31.07
CA VAL A 14 -16.15 -14.14 32.07
C VAL A 14 -14.77 -13.85 31.49
N VAL A 15 -14.23 -14.76 30.67
CA VAL A 15 -12.95 -14.58 29.99
C VAL A 15 -13.08 -13.56 28.86
N LYS A 16 -14.16 -13.63 28.06
CA LYS A 16 -14.41 -12.66 26.97
C LYS A 16 -14.45 -11.21 27.46
N ARG A 17 -15.09 -10.95 28.60
CA ARG A 17 -15.15 -9.60 29.19
C ARG A 17 -13.82 -9.09 29.75
N ARG A 18 -12.87 -9.98 29.99
CA ARG A 18 -11.51 -9.66 30.46
C ARG A 18 -10.50 -9.55 29.31
N LEU A 19 -10.89 -9.91 28.08
CA LEU A 19 -10.04 -9.71 26.93
C LEU A 19 -9.93 -8.20 26.67
N PRO A 20 -8.70 -7.67 26.54
CA PRO A 20 -8.53 -6.27 26.20
C PRO A 20 -9.13 -6.01 24.81
N TYR A 21 -9.71 -4.82 24.64
CA TYR A 21 -10.06 -4.33 23.32
C TYR A 21 -8.80 -4.31 22.44
N MET A 22 -8.94 -4.63 21.15
CA MET A 22 -7.79 -4.55 20.23
C MET A 22 -7.24 -3.12 20.18
N GLN A 23 -5.99 -2.96 20.60
CA GLN A 23 -5.26 -1.70 20.57
C GLN A 23 -4.23 -1.75 19.43
N TYR A 24 -4.66 -1.42 18.20
CA TYR A 24 -3.82 -1.52 16.99
C TYR A 24 -2.53 -0.69 17.08
N TYR A 25 -2.52 0.41 17.84
CA TYR A 25 -1.35 1.27 18.01
C TYR A 25 -0.20 0.62 18.80
N GLU A 26 -0.47 -0.42 19.60
CA GLU A 26 0.54 -1.15 20.37
C GLU A 26 1.11 -2.35 19.60
N MET A 27 0.45 -2.76 18.52
CA MET A 27 0.85 -3.92 17.74
C MET A 27 2.08 -3.64 16.88
N SER A 28 2.93 -4.66 16.69
CA SER A 28 4.04 -4.58 15.74
C SER A 28 3.55 -4.50 14.29
N LEU A 29 4.41 -4.06 13.38
CA LEU A 29 4.04 -3.97 11.96
C LEU A 29 3.74 -5.36 11.37
N GLU A 30 4.50 -6.39 11.75
CA GLU A 30 4.28 -7.76 11.30
C GLU A 30 2.89 -8.25 11.73
N VAL A 31 2.46 -7.97 12.96
CA VAL A 31 1.12 -8.33 13.44
C VAL A 31 0.05 -7.59 12.66
N LEU A 32 0.21 -6.28 12.44
CA LEU A 32 -0.73 -5.48 11.65
C LEU A 32 -0.85 -6.00 10.21
N PHE A 33 0.27 -6.28 9.54
CA PHE A 33 0.23 -6.88 8.21
C PHE A 33 -0.40 -8.28 8.21
N SER A 34 -0.14 -9.09 9.24
CA SER A 34 -0.76 -10.40 9.42
C SER A 34 -2.28 -10.29 9.39
N LEU A 35 -2.82 -9.41 10.25
CA LEU A 35 -4.24 -9.19 10.40
C LEU A 35 -4.83 -8.58 9.11
N TYR A 36 -4.13 -7.63 8.49
CA TYR A 36 -4.59 -6.99 7.24
C TYR A 36 -4.80 -7.99 6.10
N TYR A 37 -3.88 -8.95 5.93
CA TYR A 37 -3.97 -9.96 4.88
C TYR A 37 -4.83 -11.17 5.26
N SER A 38 -5.06 -11.42 6.56
CA SER A 38 -5.88 -12.54 7.04
C SER A 38 -7.38 -12.25 7.01
N HIS A 39 -7.78 -10.99 7.07
CA HIS A 39 -9.18 -10.60 7.00
C HIS A 39 -9.58 -10.12 5.59
N TYR A 40 -10.59 -10.75 5.01
CA TYR A 40 -11.23 -10.29 3.77
C TYR A 40 -12.45 -9.43 4.13
N GLU A 41 -12.52 -8.22 3.54
CA GLU A 41 -13.69 -7.32 3.60
C GLU A 41 -14.35 -7.17 4.98
N SER A 42 -13.55 -6.83 6.01
CA SER A 42 -14.04 -6.58 7.37
C SER A 42 -13.72 -5.17 7.85
N ASP A 43 -14.52 -4.66 8.80
CA ASP A 43 -14.24 -3.40 9.49
C ASP A 43 -12.86 -3.40 10.16
N VAL A 44 -12.42 -4.56 10.64
CA VAL A 44 -11.08 -4.77 11.20
C VAL A 44 -9.99 -4.44 10.18
N LYS A 45 -10.17 -4.84 8.91
CA LYS A 45 -9.20 -4.53 7.84
C LYS A 45 -9.08 -3.03 7.61
N VAL A 46 -10.21 -2.31 7.67
CA VAL A 46 -10.24 -0.86 7.51
C VAL A 46 -9.50 -0.16 8.65
N GLU A 47 -9.73 -0.57 9.90
CA GLU A 47 -9.03 -0.01 11.06
C GLU A 47 -7.53 -0.29 11.02
N ILE A 48 -7.11 -1.48 10.59
CA ILE A 48 -5.70 -1.80 10.39
C ILE A 48 -5.08 -0.95 9.27
N ALA A 49 -5.80 -0.74 8.16
CA ALA A 49 -5.34 0.11 7.06
C ALA A 49 -5.13 1.55 7.53
N LYS A 50 -6.06 2.10 8.32
CA LYS A 50 -5.93 3.43 8.92
C LYS A 50 -4.69 3.52 9.82
N GLU A 51 -4.43 2.49 10.63
CA GLU A 51 -3.26 2.46 11.51
C GLU A 51 -1.94 2.38 10.71
N LEU A 52 -1.89 1.56 9.65
CA LEU A 52 -0.73 1.49 8.75
C LEU A 52 -0.47 2.85 8.06
N ILE A 53 -1.52 3.53 7.59
CA ILE A 53 -1.43 4.88 7.02
C ILE A 53 -0.92 5.88 8.05
N ARG A 54 -1.40 5.83 9.30
CA ARG A 54 -0.92 6.67 10.40
C ARG A 54 0.59 6.48 10.65
N ARG A 55 1.10 5.27 10.43
CA ARG A 55 2.54 4.92 10.51
C ARG A 55 3.32 5.23 9.24
N GLY A 56 2.70 5.89 8.25
CA GLY A 56 3.35 6.36 7.02
C GLY A 56 3.37 5.33 5.88
N TRP A 57 2.73 4.17 6.06
CA TRP A 57 2.62 3.19 4.98
C TRP A 57 1.53 3.58 4.00
N MET A 58 1.75 3.26 2.73
CA MET A 58 0.83 3.55 1.63
C MET A 58 0.50 2.27 0.90
N TYR A 59 -0.78 2.08 0.58
CA TYR A 59 -1.23 0.91 -0.16
C TYR A 59 -1.27 1.20 -1.65
N LEU A 60 -0.52 0.42 -2.43
CA LEU A 60 -0.52 0.47 -3.87
C LEU A 60 -1.60 -0.45 -4.42
N ASP A 61 -2.71 0.12 -4.88
CA ASP A 61 -3.84 -0.67 -5.39
C ASP A 61 -3.50 -1.53 -6.61
N GLN A 62 -2.55 -1.09 -7.44
CA GLN A 62 -2.17 -1.79 -8.66
C GLN A 62 -1.39 -3.07 -8.36
N THR A 63 -0.42 -2.99 -7.44
CA THR A 63 0.42 -4.14 -7.07
C THR A 63 -0.12 -4.89 -5.86
N LYS A 64 -1.13 -4.33 -5.19
CA LYS A 64 -1.73 -4.85 -3.95
C LYS A 64 -0.70 -5.01 -2.82
N GLU A 65 0.18 -4.02 -2.69
CA GLU A 65 1.29 -4.01 -1.74
C GLU A 65 1.26 -2.78 -0.85
N TRP A 66 1.78 -2.93 0.37
CA TRP A 66 2.08 -1.79 1.23
C TRP A 66 3.53 -1.37 1.05
N ILE A 67 3.75 -0.08 0.83
CA ILE A 67 5.07 0.53 0.70
C ILE A 67 5.27 1.62 1.74
N LEU A 68 6.54 1.89 2.06
CA LEU A 68 6.97 3.03 2.85
C LEU A 68 8.04 3.76 2.05
N VAL A 69 7.79 5.06 1.81
CA VAL A 69 8.63 5.91 0.97
C VAL A 69 9.33 6.94 1.85
N SER A 70 10.62 7.16 1.61
CA SER A 70 11.37 8.17 2.36
C SER A 70 10.84 9.58 2.04
N LYS A 71 10.98 10.51 3.00
CA LYS A 71 10.61 11.92 2.77
C LYS A 71 11.35 12.53 1.59
N GLU A 72 12.59 12.11 1.38
CA GLU A 72 13.41 12.54 0.25
C GLU A 72 12.84 12.04 -1.08
N LEU A 73 12.55 10.75 -1.20
CA LEU A 73 11.96 10.18 -2.41
C LEU A 73 10.58 10.81 -2.71
N LYS A 74 9.76 11.08 -1.68
CA LYS A 74 8.50 11.81 -1.86
C LYS A 74 8.74 13.22 -2.42
N ARG A 75 9.74 13.97 -1.92
CA ARG A 75 10.10 15.30 -2.43
C ARG A 75 10.67 15.29 -3.85
N MET A 76 11.41 14.23 -4.20
CA MET A 76 11.89 14.07 -5.57
C MET A 76 10.70 13.82 -6.50
N LEU A 77 9.83 12.88 -6.14
CA LEU A 77 8.60 12.60 -6.87
C LEU A 77 7.76 13.87 -7.09
N THR A 78 7.57 14.73 -6.08
CA THR A 78 6.78 15.96 -6.30
C THR A 78 7.42 16.94 -7.31
N ARG A 79 8.72 16.83 -7.60
CA ARG A 79 9.43 17.64 -8.61
C ARG A 79 9.50 16.94 -9.98
N THR A 80 9.73 15.63 -9.99
CA THR A 80 10.01 14.83 -11.20
C THR A 80 8.81 14.04 -11.69
N PHE A 81 7.78 13.85 -10.86
CA PHE A 81 6.52 13.13 -11.09
C PHE A 81 6.66 11.62 -11.25
N ILE A 82 7.86 11.20 -11.59
CA ILE A 82 8.31 9.83 -11.69
C ILE A 82 9.74 9.78 -11.20
N GLU A 83 10.06 8.78 -10.38
CA GLU A 83 11.40 8.61 -9.86
C GLU A 83 11.73 7.12 -9.77
N LEU A 84 12.97 6.80 -10.13
CA LEU A 84 13.54 5.48 -9.91
C LEU A 84 14.29 5.52 -8.57
N GLY A 85 13.92 4.67 -7.63
CA GLY A 85 14.52 4.72 -6.30
C GLY A 85 14.32 3.45 -5.48
N GLU A 86 15.02 3.41 -4.34
CA GLU A 86 14.82 2.37 -3.33
C GLU A 86 13.68 2.77 -2.38
N PHE A 87 12.79 1.82 -2.11
CA PHE A 87 11.72 1.98 -1.14
C PHE A 87 11.50 0.68 -0.37
N VAL A 88 10.83 0.81 0.78
CA VAL A 88 10.53 -0.32 1.65
C VAL A 88 9.13 -0.84 1.30
N TYR A 89 8.95 -2.15 1.33
CA TYR A 89 7.65 -2.79 1.14
C TYR A 89 7.48 -3.99 2.06
N PHE A 90 6.25 -4.41 2.27
CA PHE A 90 5.96 -5.65 2.97
C PHE A 90 5.75 -6.80 1.97
N ASP A 91 6.61 -7.81 2.02
CA ASP A 91 6.46 -9.04 1.25
C ASP A 91 5.56 -10.00 2.00
N LYS A 92 4.36 -10.26 1.45
CA LYS A 92 3.36 -11.15 2.05
C LYS A 92 3.71 -12.64 1.96
N MET A 93 4.57 -13.04 1.02
CA MET A 93 4.97 -14.44 0.83
C MET A 93 6.06 -14.82 1.82
N LEU A 94 7.04 -13.94 2.00
CA LEU A 94 8.13 -14.09 2.97
C LEU A 94 7.75 -13.59 4.37
N PHE A 95 6.63 -12.87 4.46
CA PHE A 95 6.11 -12.25 5.66
C PHE A 95 7.13 -11.33 6.36
N LYS A 96 7.82 -10.50 5.57
CA LYS A 96 8.92 -9.65 6.01
C LYS A 96 8.89 -8.28 5.33
N ILE A 97 9.39 -7.28 6.04
CA ILE A 97 9.65 -5.96 5.50
C ILE A 97 10.99 -6.00 4.75
N LEU A 98 10.97 -5.64 3.48
CA LEU A 98 12.13 -5.68 2.59
C LEU A 98 12.31 -4.35 1.86
N LYS A 99 13.51 -4.14 1.33
CA LYS A 99 13.82 -3.05 0.42
C LYS A 99 13.72 -3.53 -1.02
N LYS A 100 13.18 -2.71 -1.91
CA LYS A 100 13.22 -2.94 -3.35
C LYS A 100 13.55 -1.65 -4.09
N PHE A 101 14.25 -1.81 -5.19
CA PHE A 101 14.52 -0.73 -6.13
C PHE A 101 13.47 -0.79 -7.25
N GLY A 102 12.88 0.35 -7.61
CA GLY A 102 11.84 0.38 -8.62
C GLY A 102 11.37 1.78 -8.97
N ILE A 103 10.44 1.85 -9.92
CA ILE A 103 9.88 3.11 -10.42
C ILE A 103 8.60 3.42 -9.64
N LEU A 104 8.58 4.58 -8.98
CA LEU A 104 7.40 5.16 -8.37
C LEU A 104 6.95 6.39 -9.15
N THR A 105 5.65 6.64 -9.14
CA THR A 105 5.05 7.86 -9.68
C THR A 105 4.42 8.66 -8.55
N VAL A 106 4.21 9.96 -8.76
CA VAL A 106 3.46 10.80 -7.81
C VAL A 106 2.08 10.22 -7.55
N TYR A 107 1.42 9.63 -8.54
CA TYR A 107 0.12 8.97 -8.37
C TYR A 107 0.15 7.72 -7.48
N ASP A 108 1.30 7.09 -7.33
CA ASP A 108 1.45 5.95 -6.43
C ASP A 108 1.52 6.41 -4.95
N VAL A 109 1.90 7.67 -4.68
CA VAL A 109 2.26 8.14 -3.32
C VAL A 109 1.56 9.43 -2.87
N ALA A 110 0.87 10.12 -3.78
CA ALA A 110 0.16 11.35 -3.50
C ALA A 110 -1.20 11.06 -2.86
N THR A 111 -1.56 11.89 -1.89
CA THR A 111 -2.92 11.95 -1.34
C THR A 111 -3.89 12.53 -2.37
N VAL A 112 -5.20 12.29 -2.19
CA VAL A 112 -6.24 12.81 -3.09
C VAL A 112 -6.13 14.33 -3.28
N GLY A 113 -5.90 15.08 -2.20
CA GLY A 113 -5.73 16.54 -2.29
C GLY A 113 -4.43 16.99 -2.98
N GLU A 114 -3.35 16.20 -2.90
CA GLU A 114 -2.12 16.45 -3.65
C GLU A 114 -2.34 16.20 -5.15
N LEU A 115 -3.14 15.17 -5.52
CA LEU A 115 -3.47 14.87 -6.91
C LEU A 115 -4.27 15.98 -7.59
N ASP A 116 -5.27 16.55 -6.92
CA ASP A 116 -6.06 17.67 -7.45
C ASP A 116 -5.19 18.89 -7.81
N PHE A 117 -4.09 19.10 -7.08
CA PHE A 117 -3.10 20.13 -7.39
C PHE A 117 -2.33 19.80 -8.67
N TYR A 118 -1.95 18.54 -8.86
CA TYR A 118 -1.17 18.08 -10.02
C TYR A 118 -2.01 17.96 -11.30
N ASP A 119 -3.26 17.51 -11.22
CA ASP A 119 -4.16 17.36 -12.37
C ASP A 119 -4.49 18.70 -13.04
N LYS A 120 -4.51 19.80 -12.27
CA LYS A 120 -4.65 21.16 -12.81
C LYS A 120 -3.46 21.60 -13.67
N HIS A 121 -2.35 20.87 -13.63
CA HIS A 121 -1.12 21.19 -14.34
C HIS A 121 -0.82 20.13 -15.41
N ARG A 122 -1.47 20.26 -16.58
CA ARG A 122 -1.39 19.43 -17.81
C ARG A 122 0.01 19.09 -18.39
N TRP A 123 1.12 19.42 -17.72
CA TRP A 123 2.48 19.15 -18.20
C TRP A 123 3.02 17.76 -17.80
N VAL A 124 2.30 17.00 -16.96
CA VAL A 124 2.70 15.64 -16.56
C VAL A 124 2.73 14.69 -17.75
N GLU A 125 1.75 14.77 -18.67
CA GLU A 125 1.79 14.03 -19.94
C GLU A 125 3.01 14.40 -20.79
N ALA A 126 3.33 15.71 -20.88
CA ALA A 126 4.49 16.18 -21.64
C ALA A 126 5.82 15.64 -21.08
N ARG A 127 5.96 15.51 -19.76
CA ARG A 127 7.17 14.96 -19.14
C ARG A 127 7.24 13.43 -19.15
N ILE A 128 6.11 12.73 -19.05
CA ILE A 128 6.05 11.29 -19.31
C ILE A 128 6.51 11.02 -20.74
N ASN A 129 6.07 11.84 -21.70
CA ASN A 129 6.51 11.76 -23.10
C ASN A 129 8.01 12.05 -23.27
N ILE A 130 8.60 12.98 -22.49
CA ILE A 130 10.05 13.24 -22.47
C ILE A 130 10.81 12.05 -21.86
N ALA A 131 10.36 11.47 -20.74
CA ALA A 131 10.97 10.30 -20.14
C ALA A 131 10.89 9.04 -21.05
N ILE A 132 9.82 8.92 -21.84
CA ILE A 132 9.68 7.91 -22.91
C ILE A 132 10.69 8.15 -24.04
N ALA A 133 11.02 9.41 -24.35
CA ALA A 133 12.01 9.79 -25.34
C ALA A 133 13.45 9.49 -24.86
N ASP A 134 13.73 9.67 -23.57
CA ASP A 134 15.05 9.48 -22.93
C ASP A 134 15.42 8.02 -22.59
N ARG A 135 14.67 7.03 -23.08
CA ARG A 135 14.97 5.58 -23.02
C ARG A 135 15.08 4.95 -21.62
N ILE A 136 14.44 5.50 -20.59
CA ILE A 136 14.19 4.75 -19.34
C ILE A 136 13.13 3.67 -19.62
N ASP A 137 13.37 2.44 -19.18
CA ASP A 137 12.67 1.19 -19.55
C ASP A 137 11.21 1.37 -20.01
N ARG A 138 11.08 1.48 -21.34
CA ARG A 138 9.86 1.84 -22.09
C ARG A 138 8.64 1.01 -21.68
N LEU A 139 8.81 -0.26 -21.33
CA LEU A 139 7.69 -1.18 -21.14
C LEU A 139 6.90 -0.94 -19.86
N LEU A 140 7.56 -0.63 -18.74
CA LEU A 140 6.88 -0.38 -17.46
C LEU A 140 6.19 1.00 -17.46
N LEU A 141 6.88 1.98 -18.02
CA LEU A 141 6.40 3.35 -18.23
C LEU A 141 5.18 3.40 -19.17
N LEU A 142 5.27 2.77 -20.35
CA LEU A 142 4.16 2.70 -21.31
C LEU A 142 2.96 1.90 -20.75
N LYS A 143 3.20 0.86 -19.94
CA LYS A 143 2.13 0.06 -19.33
C LYS A 143 1.38 0.86 -18.26
N LYS A 144 2.08 1.67 -17.45
CA LYS A 144 1.46 2.59 -16.50
C LYS A 144 0.75 3.78 -17.19
N ALA A 145 1.32 4.32 -18.27
CA ALA A 145 0.69 5.37 -19.07
C ALA A 145 -0.59 4.90 -19.79
N LYS A 146 -0.61 3.69 -20.37
CA LYS A 146 -1.86 3.12 -20.93
C LYS A 146 -2.93 2.81 -19.88
N LEU A 147 -2.53 2.51 -18.65
CA LEU A 147 -3.47 2.36 -17.53
C LEU A 147 -4.09 3.71 -17.14
N PHE A 148 -3.38 4.82 -17.35
CA PHE A 148 -3.83 6.18 -17.10
C PHE A 148 -4.88 6.62 -18.13
N GLU A 149 -4.64 6.43 -19.44
CA GLU A 149 -5.63 6.75 -20.49
C GLU A 149 -7.00 6.09 -20.25
N ARG A 150 -7.02 4.86 -19.73
CA ARG A 150 -8.26 4.11 -19.44
C ARG A 150 -9.02 4.57 -18.20
N LYS A 151 -8.39 5.30 -17.28
CA LYS A 151 -9.04 5.82 -16.07
C LYS A 151 -9.61 7.23 -16.28
N CYS A 152 -9.07 7.96 -17.25
CA CYS A 152 -9.50 9.32 -17.60
C CYS A 152 -10.48 9.37 -18.79
N SER A 153 -10.81 8.22 -19.38
CA SER A 153 -11.85 8.04 -20.42
C SER A 153 -13.10 7.42 -19.80
#